data_AF-A0A4S5AXC0-F1
#
_entry.id   AF-A0A4S5AXC0-F1
#
_cell.length_a   1.000
_cell.length_b   1.000
_cell.length_c   1.000
_cell.angle_alpha   90.00
_cell.angle_beta   90.00
_cell.angle_gamma   90.00
#
_symmetry.space_group_name_H-M   'P 1'
#
loop_
_entity.id
_entity.type
_entity.pdbx_description
1 polymer ?
#
loop_
_entity_poly.entity_id
_entity_poly.type
_entity_poly.pdbx_seq_one_letter_code
_entity_poly.pdbx_strand_id
1 'polypeptide(L)'
;MLLSHAQTLAQARSCVAALADRALTIEASSAYERVLLELDRVHGDDCPALDTEDLTDDRDILLAVASNAMEELENYGVDPLSVELILALLVEPHDLDIG
;
A
#
# COMPACT_ATOMS: atom_id res chain seq x y z
N MET A 1 -16.35 8.54 3.20
CA MET A 1 -15.91 7.15 2.98
C MET A 1 -16.82 6.14 3.71
N LEU A 2 -17.02 4.92 3.19
CA LEU A 2 -17.64 3.81 3.95
C LEU A 2 -16.65 3.24 4.97
N LEU A 3 -17.13 2.64 6.08
CA LEU A 3 -16.24 2.06 7.09
C LEU A 3 -15.37 0.93 6.53
N SER A 4 -15.95 0.06 5.69
CA SER A 4 -15.21 -1.02 5.02
C SER A 4 -14.12 -0.48 4.08
N HIS A 5 -14.43 0.56 3.32
CA HIS A 5 -13.45 1.25 2.46
C HIS A 5 -12.31 1.85 3.29
N ALA A 6 -12.62 2.54 4.39
CA ALA A 6 -11.60 3.09 5.28
C ALA A 6 -10.73 1.99 5.92
N GLN A 7 -11.31 0.86 6.32
CA GLN A 7 -10.54 -0.26 6.86
C GLN A 7 -9.60 -0.86 5.81
N THR A 8 -10.09 -1.11 4.60
CA THR A 8 -9.27 -1.64 3.50
C THR A 8 -8.15 -0.67 3.13
N LEU A 9 -8.44 0.63 3.06
CA LEU A 9 -7.44 1.67 2.79
C LEU A 9 -6.40 1.75 3.92
N ALA A 10 -6.83 1.71 5.18
CA ALA A 10 -5.92 1.70 6.32
C ALA A 10 -4.99 0.48 6.28
N GLN A 11 -5.53 -0.70 5.98
CA GLN A 11 -4.74 -1.93 5.87
C GLN A 11 -3.70 -1.84 4.76
N ALA A 12 -4.10 -1.39 3.56
CA ALA A 12 -3.19 -1.17 2.44
C ALA A 12 -2.06 -0.20 2.83
N ARG A 13 -2.41 0.98 3.34
CA ARG A 13 -1.43 2.01 3.76
C ARG A 13 -0.48 1.48 4.84
N SER A 14 -0.99 0.74 5.81
CA SER A 14 -0.17 0.24 6.92
C SER A 14 0.82 -0.82 6.48
N CYS A 15 0.41 -1.71 5.58
CA CYS A 15 1.33 -2.70 5.00
C CYS A 15 2.41 -2.05 4.15
N VAL A 16 2.06 -1.05 3.33
CA VAL A 16 3.04 -0.31 2.52
C VAL A 16 4.00 0.51 3.39
N ALA A 17 3.51 1.17 4.44
CA ALA A 17 4.36 1.87 5.40
C ALA A 17 5.34 0.91 6.09
N ALA A 18 4.87 -0.26 6.52
CA ALA A 18 5.73 -1.28 7.10
C ALA A 18 6.76 -1.83 6.10
N LEU A 19 6.43 -1.91 4.80
CA LEU A 19 7.39 -2.25 3.75
C LEU A 19 8.45 -1.15 3.59
N ALA A 20 8.05 0.13 3.61
CA ALA A 20 8.98 1.26 3.55
C ALA A 20 9.98 1.28 4.72
N ASP A 21 9.48 1.02 5.94
CA ASP A 21 10.28 0.97 7.17
C ASP A 21 11.27 -0.22 7.19
N ARG A 22 10.94 -1.30 6.47
CA ARG A 22 11.70 -2.56 6.46
C ARG A 22 12.46 -2.81 5.15
N ALA A 23 12.46 -1.82 4.26
CA ALA A 23 13.20 -1.88 3.01
C ALA A 23 14.71 -2.00 3.28
N LEU A 24 15.40 -2.83 2.50
CA LEU A 24 16.84 -3.03 2.61
C LEU A 24 17.63 -1.86 2.00
N THR A 25 17.01 -1.15 1.06
CA THR A 25 17.62 -0.01 0.36
C THR A 25 16.80 1.26 0.56
N ILE A 26 17.49 2.41 0.56
CA ILE A 26 16.85 3.73 0.59
C ILE A 26 15.99 3.94 -0.66
N GLU A 27 16.42 3.38 -1.80
CA GLU A 27 15.72 3.45 -3.07
C GLU A 27 14.37 2.71 -3.00
N ALA A 28 14.36 1.47 -2.49
CA ALA A 28 13.12 0.73 -2.26
C ALA A 28 12.22 1.40 -1.21
N SER A 29 12.80 1.89 -0.10
CA SER A 29 12.07 2.63 0.93
C SER A 29 11.35 3.86 0.35
N SER A 30 12.08 4.67 -0.42
CA SER A 30 11.53 5.87 -1.07
C SER A 30 10.47 5.52 -2.13
N ALA A 31 10.62 4.39 -2.81
CA ALA A 31 9.63 3.93 -3.78
C ALA A 31 8.34 3.44 -3.08
N TYR A 32 8.42 2.77 -1.92
CA TYR A 32 7.24 2.47 -1.11
C TYR A 32 6.56 3.74 -0.56
N GLU A 33 7.32 4.76 -0.14
CA GLU A 33 6.73 6.05 0.24
C GLU A 33 5.97 6.70 -0.93
N ARG A 34 6.49 6.56 -2.16
CA ARG A 34 5.79 7.06 -3.35
C ARG A 34 4.45 6.35 -3.60
N VAL A 35 4.38 5.06 -3.30
CA VAL A 35 3.12 4.30 -3.37
C VAL A 35 2.09 4.88 -2.39
N LEU A 36 2.50 5.19 -1.15
CA LEU A 36 1.61 5.84 -0.17
C LEU A 36 1.08 7.18 -0.69
N LEU A 37 1.94 7.99 -1.30
CA LEU A 37 1.54 9.30 -1.85
C LEU A 37 0.52 9.17 -2.99
N GLU A 38 0.67 8.19 -3.88
CA GLU A 38 -0.31 7.97 -4.96
C GLU A 38 -1.63 7.41 -4.41
N LEU A 39 -1.58 6.52 -3.42
CA LEU A 39 -2.77 6.08 -2.68
C LEU A 39 -3.53 7.25 -2.07
N ASP A 40 -2.82 8.14 -1.38
CA ASP A 40 -3.41 9.29 -0.71
C ASP A 40 -4.00 10.28 -1.72
N ARG A 41 -3.30 10.49 -2.85
CA ARG A 41 -3.77 11.32 -3.94
C ARG A 41 -5.08 10.81 -4.55
N VAL A 42 -5.20 9.50 -4.79
CA VAL A 42 -6.43 8.90 -5.34
C VAL A 42 -7.62 9.07 -4.39
N HIS A 43 -7.36 9.12 -3.07
CA HIS A 43 -8.39 9.29 -2.04
C HIS A 43 -8.60 10.75 -1.60
N GLY A 44 -7.89 11.71 -2.19
CA GLY A 44 -8.11 13.14 -1.95
C GLY A 44 -7.88 13.59 -0.50
N ASP A 45 -6.82 13.07 0.13
CA ASP A 45 -6.41 13.34 1.53
C ASP A 45 -7.38 12.84 2.62
N ASP A 46 -8.52 12.22 2.27
CA ASP A 46 -9.45 11.58 3.23
C ASP A 46 -8.92 10.18 3.63
N CYS A 47 -7.71 10.13 4.18
CA CYS A 47 -6.99 8.88 4.38
C CYS A 47 -6.95 8.49 5.87
N PRO A 48 -7.42 7.28 6.24
CA PRO A 48 -7.47 6.80 7.61
C PRO A 48 -6.06 6.60 8.17
N ALA A 49 -5.88 6.76 9.48
CA ALA A 49 -4.58 6.58 10.13
C ALA A 49 -4.00 5.17 9.88
N LEU A 50 -2.67 5.09 9.94
CA LEU A 50 -1.98 3.80 9.89
C LEU A 50 -2.29 2.99 11.15
N ASP A 51 -2.48 1.69 10.95
CA ASP A 51 -2.62 0.69 12.00
C ASP A 51 -1.48 -0.32 11.84
N THR A 52 -0.41 -0.08 12.58
CA THR A 52 0.80 -0.91 12.55
C THR A 52 0.83 -1.97 13.65
N GLU A 53 -0.22 -2.06 14.47
CA GLU A 53 -0.33 -3.10 15.49
C GLU A 53 -0.49 -4.48 14.82
N ASP A 54 0.21 -5.49 15.34
CA ASP A 54 0.15 -6.89 14.89
C ASP A 54 0.51 -7.15 13.41
N LEU A 55 1.17 -6.21 12.72
CA LEU A 55 1.70 -6.45 11.37
C LEU A 55 2.86 -7.46 11.41
N THR A 56 2.75 -8.51 10.61
CA THR A 56 3.82 -9.49 10.36
C THR A 56 5.12 -8.82 9.92
N ASP A 57 6.27 -9.33 10.33
CA ASP A 57 7.60 -8.88 9.88
C ASP A 57 7.98 -9.39 8.47
N ASP A 58 7.21 -10.34 7.94
CA ASP A 58 7.45 -10.95 6.63
C ASP A 58 7.00 -10.02 5.50
N ARG A 59 7.96 -9.54 4.69
CA ARG A 59 7.71 -8.59 3.61
C ARG A 59 6.89 -9.18 2.46
N ASP A 60 7.02 -10.47 2.18
CA ASP A 60 6.27 -11.11 1.09
C ASP A 60 4.79 -11.19 1.49
N ILE A 61 4.53 -11.49 2.77
CA ILE A 61 3.18 -11.47 3.32
C ILE A 61 2.62 -10.04 3.32
N LEU A 62 3.41 -9.04 3.74
CA LEU A 62 2.98 -7.64 3.71
C LEU A 62 2.64 -7.18 2.29
N LEU A 63 3.45 -7.55 1.30
CA LEU A 63 3.19 -7.23 -0.11
C LEU A 63 1.87 -7.87 -0.56
N ALA A 64 1.67 -9.16 -0.30
CA ALA A 64 0.45 -9.85 -0.67
C ALA A 64 -0.79 -9.24 0.00
N VAL A 65 -0.71 -8.87 1.28
CA VAL A 65 -1.80 -8.21 2.00
C VAL A 65 -2.07 -6.82 1.44
N ALA A 66 -1.01 -6.04 1.15
CA ALA A 66 -1.14 -4.72 0.55
C ALA A 66 -1.80 -4.78 -0.83
N SER A 67 -1.34 -5.69 -1.71
CA SER A 67 -1.90 -5.87 -3.05
C SER A 67 -3.37 -6.27 -2.99
N ASN A 68 -3.72 -7.30 -2.21
CA ASN A 68 -5.11 -7.73 -2.07
C ASN A 68 -6.00 -6.60 -1.53
N ALA A 69 -5.52 -5.84 -0.54
CA ALA A 69 -6.27 -4.70 -0.01
C ALA A 69 -6.48 -3.62 -1.07
N MET A 70 -5.49 -3.33 -1.91
CA MET A 70 -5.63 -2.35 -3.00
C MET A 70 -6.59 -2.83 -4.09
N GLU A 71 -6.56 -4.11 -4.48
CA GLU A 71 -7.53 -4.70 -5.42
C GLU A 71 -8.97 -4.58 -4.89
N GLU A 72 -9.18 -4.82 -3.59
CA GLU A 72 -10.49 -4.65 -2.95
C GLU A 72 -10.99 -3.19 -2.96
N LEU A 73 -10.12 -2.19 -3.18
CA LEU A 73 -10.56 -0.80 -3.29
C LEU A 73 -11.40 -0.53 -4.54
N GLU A 74 -11.25 -1.34 -5.60
CA GLU A 74 -12.10 -1.26 -6.79
C GLU A 74 -13.58 -1.48 -6.44
N ASN A 75 -13.85 -2.38 -5.48
CA ASN A 75 -15.19 -2.68 -5.01
C ASN A 75 -15.85 -1.51 -4.26
N TYR A 76 -15.06 -0.51 -3.84
CA TYR A 76 -15.54 0.70 -3.16
C TYR A 76 -15.63 1.92 -4.07
N GLY A 77 -15.44 1.75 -5.39
CA GLY A 77 -15.60 2.80 -6.39
C GLY A 77 -14.33 3.60 -6.67
N VAL A 78 -13.17 3.08 -6.27
CA VAL A 78 -11.88 3.57 -6.77
C VAL A 78 -11.73 3.17 -8.24
N ASP A 79 -11.17 4.07 -9.05
CA ASP A 79 -10.94 3.83 -10.47
C ASP A 79 -9.98 2.63 -10.67
N PRO A 80 -10.39 1.57 -11.40
CA PRO A 80 -9.56 0.37 -11.57
C PRO A 80 -8.21 0.63 -12.23
N LEU A 81 -8.15 1.56 -13.19
CA LEU A 81 -6.88 1.93 -13.81
C LEU A 81 -5.91 2.55 -12.80
N SER A 82 -6.41 3.37 -11.88
CA SER A 82 -5.63 3.95 -10.80
C SER A 82 -5.12 2.87 -9.83
N VAL A 83 -5.95 1.86 -9.50
CA VAL A 83 -5.54 0.71 -8.67
C VAL A 83 -4.42 -0.08 -9.35
N GLU A 84 -4.58 -0.45 -10.62
CA GLU A 84 -3.57 -1.19 -11.39
C GLU A 84 -2.22 -0.44 -11.47
N LEU A 85 -2.25 0.89 -11.65
CA LEU A 85 -1.04 1.70 -11.66
C LEU A 85 -0.34 1.71 -10.29
N ILE A 86 -1.10 1.80 -9.20
CA ILE A 86 -0.56 1.76 -7.83
C ILE A 86 0.01 0.36 -7.53
N LEU A 87 -0.67 -0.72 -7.97
CA LEU A 87 -0.17 -2.09 -7.82
C LEU A 87 1.13 -2.29 -8.59
N ALA A 88 1.24 -1.78 -9.82
CA ALA A 88 2.49 -1.82 -10.58
C ALA A 88 3.62 -1.06 -9.85
N LEU A 89 3.31 0.12 -9.30
CA LEU A 89 4.23 0.92 -8.47
C LEU A 89 4.63 0.22 -7.17
N LEU A 90 3.80 -0.68 -6.63
CA LEU A 90 4.06 -1.40 -5.39
C LEU A 90 5.02 -2.58 -5.59
N VAL A 91 4.93 -3.27 -6.73
CA VAL A 91 5.78 -4.44 -7.03
C VAL A 91 7.21 -4.02 -7.37
N GLU A 92 7.40 -2.89 -8.06
CA GLU A 92 8.72 -2.36 -8.44
C GLU A 92 9.72 -2.21 -7.27
N PRO A 93 9.38 -1.54 -6.14
CA PRO A 93 10.26 -1.47 -4.98
C PRO A 93 10.57 -2.84 -4.38
N HIS A 94 9.63 -3.77 -4.39
CA HIS A 94 9.87 -5.11 -3.87
C HIS A 94 10.94 -5.82 -4.71
N ASP A 95 10.79 -5.84 -6.03
CA ASP A 95 11.76 -6.45 -6.95
C ASP A 95 13.16 -5.82 -6.80
N LEU A 96 13.24 -4.51 -6.57
CA LEU A 96 14.50 -3.81 -6.28
C LEU A 96 15.15 -4.24 -4.97
N ASP A 97 14.36 -4.64 -3.97
CA ASP A 97 14.82 -4.94 -2.61
C ASP A 97 15.25 -6.40 -2.43
N ILE A 98 14.79 -7.31 -3.30
CA ILE A 98 15.20 -8.73 -3.30
C ILE A 98 16.46 -9.01 -4.15
N GLY A 99 16.78 -8.17 -5.13
CA GLY A 99 18.03 -8.22 -5.91
C GLY A 99 18.08 -9.31 -6.98
#